data_AF-A0A161MLQ0-F1
#
_entry.id   AF-A0A161MLQ0-F1
#
_cell.length_a   1.000
_cell.length_b   1.000
_cell.length_c   1.000
_cell.angle_alpha   90.00
_cell.angle_beta   90.00
_cell.angle_gamma   90.00
#
_symmetry.space_group_name_H-M   'P 1'
#
loop_
_entity.id
_entity.type
_entity.pdbx_description
1 polymer ?
#
loop_
_entity_poly.entity_id
_entity_poly.type
_entity_poly.pdbx_seq_one_letter_code
_entity_poly.pdbx_strand_id
1 'polypeptide(L)'
;MEVLVFLSLICEPLLESFNNYVSTNSLDELYHTTLQWVEQHCTLVILRQIVLNSLRQLCTSTEVLTDPARLPNEARAAVDKSGKKHS
;
A
#
# COMPACT_ATOMS: atom_id res chain seq x y z
N MET A 1 -4.01 15.03 -4.01
CA MET A 1 -3.45 14.01 -4.92
C MET A 1 -3.15 12.71 -4.18
N GLU A 2 -2.54 12.75 -2.99
CA GLU A 2 -2.17 11.56 -2.20
C GLU A 2 -3.33 10.63 -1.80
N VAL A 3 -4.52 11.17 -1.46
CA VAL A 3 -5.70 10.35 -1.12
C VAL A 3 -6.15 9.48 -2.30
N LEU A 4 -6.03 10.00 -3.53
CA LEU A 4 -6.42 9.30 -4.75
C LEU A 4 -5.43 8.17 -5.07
N VAL A 5 -4.14 8.42 -4.83
CA VAL A 5 -3.05 7.41 -4.94
C VAL A 5 -3.21 6.32 -3.87
N PHE A 6 -3.58 6.69 -2.65
CA PHE A 6 -3.84 5.72 -1.58
C PHE A 6 -5.00 4.78 -1.93
N LEU A 7 -6.11 5.33 -2.44
CA LEU A 7 -7.26 4.54 -2.83
C LEU A 7 -6.92 3.61 -4.01
N SER A 8 -6.15 4.08 -5.00
CA SER A 8 -5.75 3.23 -6.13
C SER A 8 -4.88 2.04 -5.69
N LEU A 9 -3.92 2.25 -4.76
CA LEU A 9 -3.07 1.20 -4.21
C LEU A 9 -3.84 0.11 -3.45
N ILE A 10 -5.06 0.42 -2.97
CA ILE A 10 -5.94 -0.54 -2.30
C ILE A 10 -6.86 -1.20 -3.33
N CYS A 11 -7.47 -0.43 -4.22
CA CYS A 11 -8.45 -0.90 -5.18
C CYS A 11 -7.84 -1.81 -6.24
N GLU A 12 -6.63 -1.52 -6.72
CA GLU A 12 -5.95 -2.28 -7.78
C GLU A 12 -5.79 -3.77 -7.44
N PRO A 13 -5.17 -4.18 -6.31
CA PRO A 13 -5.04 -5.60 -5.97
C PRO A 13 -6.38 -6.28 -5.67
N LEU A 14 -7.38 -5.53 -5.18
CA LEU A 14 -8.72 -6.06 -4.95
C LEU A 14 -9.45 -6.35 -6.27
N LEU A 15 -9.38 -5.43 -7.24
CA LEU A 15 -9.98 -5.58 -8.56
C LEU A 15 -9.33 -6.72 -9.34
N GLU A 16 -8.00 -6.83 -9.27
CA GLU A 16 -7.27 -7.95 -9.88
C GLU A 16 -7.69 -9.29 -9.26
N SER A 17 -7.78 -9.37 -7.94
CA SER A 17 -8.27 -10.56 -7.24
C SER A 17 -9.71 -10.91 -7.63
N PHE A 18 -10.59 -9.92 -7.74
CA PHE A 18 -11.98 -10.11 -8.15
C PHE A 18 -12.06 -10.70 -9.57
N ASN A 19 -11.36 -10.09 -10.53
CA ASN A 19 -11.36 -10.54 -11.92
C ASN A 19 -10.83 -11.96 -12.10
N ASN A 20 -9.88 -12.38 -11.26
CA ASN A 20 -9.31 -13.72 -11.32
C ASN A 20 -10.18 -14.79 -10.63
N TYR A 21 -11.06 -14.40 -9.70
CA TYR A 21 -11.82 -15.33 -8.87
C TYR A 21 -13.28 -15.50 -9.31
N VAL A 22 -13.92 -14.40 -9.71
CA VAL A 22 -15.35 -14.38 -9.99
C VAL A 22 -15.64 -14.95 -11.37
N SER A 23 -16.59 -15.88 -11.44
CA SER A 23 -17.03 -16.50 -12.70
C SER A 23 -18.15 -15.70 -13.33
N THR A 24 -18.07 -15.46 -14.64
CA THR A 24 -19.09 -14.73 -15.42
C THR A 24 -19.92 -15.65 -16.31
N ASN A 25 -19.88 -16.96 -16.06
CA ASN A 25 -20.46 -17.98 -16.93
C ASN A 25 -21.99 -18.09 -16.80
N SER A 26 -22.55 -17.68 -15.66
CA SER A 26 -23.99 -17.46 -15.49
C SER A 26 -24.24 -16.42 -14.39
N LEU A 27 -25.46 -15.90 -14.29
CA LEU A 27 -25.81 -14.91 -13.26
C LEU A 27 -25.78 -15.53 -11.85
N ASP A 28 -26.26 -16.77 -11.69
CA ASP A 28 -26.20 -17.51 -10.43
C ASP A 28 -24.76 -17.77 -9.98
N GLU A 29 -23.90 -18.19 -10.91
CA GLU A 29 -22.49 -18.46 -10.62
C GLU A 29 -21.72 -17.16 -10.32
N LEU A 30 -22.01 -16.08 -11.04
CA LEU A 30 -21.50 -14.74 -10.75
C LEU A 30 -21.84 -14.30 -9.32
N TYR A 31 -23.11 -14.43 -8.94
CA TYR A 31 -23.57 -14.07 -7.61
C TYR A 31 -22.87 -14.90 -6.53
N HIS A 32 -22.86 -16.23 -6.70
CA HIS A 32 -22.28 -17.15 -5.73
C HIS A 32 -20.77 -16.94 -5.57
N THR A 33 -20.04 -16.87 -6.67
CA THR A 33 -18.58 -16.67 -6.64
C THR A 33 -18.18 -15.28 -6.16
N THR A 34 -18.99 -14.25 -6.43
CA THR A 34 -18.78 -12.91 -5.86
C THR A 34 -18.90 -12.91 -4.35
N LEU A 35 -19.94 -13.55 -3.79
CA LEU A 35 -20.08 -13.65 -2.33
C LEU A 35 -18.92 -14.40 -1.69
N GLN A 36 -18.54 -15.54 -2.29
CA GLN A 36 -17.41 -16.35 -1.82
C GLN A 36 -16.09 -15.56 -1.88
N TRP A 37 -15.90 -14.74 -2.93
CA TRP A 37 -14.74 -13.85 -3.03
C TRP A 37 -14.70 -12.86 -1.86
N VAL A 38 -15.80 -12.18 -1.54
CA VAL A 38 -15.87 -11.23 -0.42
C VAL A 38 -15.52 -11.92 0.90
N GLU A 39 -16.11 -13.08 1.17
CA GLU A 39 -15.88 -13.82 2.42
C GLU A 39 -14.43 -14.26 2.59
N GLN A 40 -13.75 -14.63 1.50
CA GLN A 40 -12.39 -15.16 1.53
C GLN A 40 -11.30 -14.09 1.37
N HIS A 41 -11.56 -13.05 0.57
CA HIS A 41 -10.55 -12.08 0.13
C HIS A 41 -10.78 -10.66 0.68
N CYS A 42 -11.97 -10.34 1.18
CA CYS A 42 -12.28 -9.07 1.85
C CYS A 42 -12.36 -9.19 3.38
N THR A 43 -11.66 -10.17 3.97
CA THR A 43 -11.59 -10.29 5.43
C THR A 43 -10.85 -9.10 6.05
N LEU A 44 -11.18 -8.76 7.30
CA LEU A 44 -10.50 -7.69 8.04
C LEU A 44 -8.98 -7.89 8.12
N VAL A 45 -8.52 -9.14 8.20
CA VAL A 45 -7.09 -9.46 8.24
C VAL A 45 -6.44 -9.08 6.91
N ILE A 46 -7.03 -9.46 5.78
CA ILE A 46 -6.50 -9.15 4.45
C ILE A 46 -6.56 -7.65 4.17
N LEU A 47 -7.71 -7.02 4.39
CA LEU A 47 -7.89 -5.59 4.18
C LEU A 47 -6.92 -4.76 5.03
N ARG A 48 -6.68 -5.16 6.28
CA ARG A 48 -5.68 -4.51 7.13
C ARG A 48 -4.29 -4.60 6.53
N GLN A 49 -3.90 -5.76 5.99
CA GLN A 49 -2.60 -5.93 5.35
C GLN A 49 -2.45 -5.07 4.10
N ILE A 50 -3.49 -5.02 3.25
CA ILE A 50 -3.52 -4.18 2.05
C ILE A 50 -3.36 -2.70 2.44
N VAL A 51 -4.22 -2.21 3.35
CA VAL A 51 -4.20 -0.81 3.82
C VAL A 51 -2.86 -0.43 4.43
N LEU A 52 -2.31 -1.26 5.33
CA LEU A 52 -1.02 -0.98 5.96
C LEU A 52 0.14 -1.01 4.97
N ASN A 53 0.08 -1.87 3.96
CA ASN A 53 1.09 -1.90 2.90
C ASN A 53 0.98 -0.67 1.99
N SER A 54 -0.23 -0.24 1.62
CA SER A 54 -0.45 1.00 0.87
C SER A 54 0.01 2.22 1.64
N LEU A 55 -0.28 2.30 2.95
CA LEU A 55 0.24 3.35 3.84
C LEU A 55 1.77 3.32 3.90
N ARG A 56 2.37 2.14 4.06
CA ARG A 56 3.83 1.99 4.04
C ARG A 56 4.41 2.52 2.74
N GLN A 57 3.88 2.07 1.60
CA GLN A 57 4.35 2.47 0.27
C GLN A 57 4.27 3.99 0.08
N LEU A 58 3.16 4.60 0.48
CA LEU A 58 2.97 6.04 0.47
C LEU A 58 4.02 6.73 1.35
N CYS A 59 4.19 6.32 2.61
CA CYS A 59 5.17 6.91 3.53
C CYS A 59 6.61 6.77 3.03
N THR A 60 7.00 5.63 2.44
CA THR A 60 8.34 5.46 1.83
C THR A 60 8.54 6.34 0.59
N SER A 61 7.46 6.70 -0.11
CA SER A 61 7.54 7.56 -1.29
C SER A 61 7.61 9.05 -0.92
N THR A 62 7.12 9.45 0.26
CA THR A 62 6.98 10.87 0.64
C THR A 62 8.11 11.45 1.52
N GLU A 63 9.05 10.67 2.09
CA GLU A 63 10.18 11.26 2.85
C GLU A 63 11.56 11.12 2.22
N VAL A 64 11.80 10.14 1.34
CA VAL A 64 13.16 9.82 0.87
C VAL A 64 13.44 10.20 -0.59
N LEU A 65 12.39 10.41 -1.40
CA LEU A 65 12.49 10.46 -2.86
C LEU A 65 12.11 11.79 -3.51
N THR A 66 11.71 12.81 -2.76
CA THR A 66 11.49 14.15 -3.34
C THR A 66 12.81 14.80 -3.76
N ASP A 67 13.93 14.44 -3.12
CA ASP A 67 15.28 14.86 -3.50
C ASP A 67 16.35 13.84 -3.04
N PRO A 68 16.59 12.77 -3.81
CA PRO A 68 17.57 11.74 -3.46
C PRO A 68 19.02 12.27 -3.37
N ALA A 69 19.31 13.48 -3.86
CA ALA A 69 20.62 14.11 -3.72
C ALA A 69 20.86 14.70 -2.32
N ARG A 70 19.80 14.85 -1.51
CA ARG A 70 19.89 15.36 -0.13
C ARG A 70 20.19 14.29 0.91
N LEU A 71 19.85 13.03 0.63
CA LEU A 71 20.13 11.88 1.49
C LEU A 71 21.60 11.82 1.99
N PRO A 72 22.63 11.95 1.13
CA PRO A 72 24.02 11.95 1.58
C PRO A 72 24.36 13.13 2.48
N ASN A 73 23.81 14.31 2.20
CA ASN A 73 24.08 15.53 2.97
C ASN A 73 23.36 15.51 4.32
N GLU A 74 22.13 15.00 4.38
CA GLU A 74 21.35 14.84 5.60
C GLU A 74 21.95 13.74 6.49
N ALA A 75 22.43 12.64 5.90
CA ALA A 75 23.18 11.61 6.62
C ALA A 75 24.48 12.16 7.24
N ARG A 76 25.25 12.96 6.49
CA ARG A 76 26.46 13.62 7.01
C ARG A 76 26.14 14.62 8.13
N ALA A 77 25.10 15.42 7.95
CA ALA A 77 24.67 16.40 8.96
C ALA A 77 24.16 15.75 10.26
N ALA A 78 23.55 14.56 10.17
CA ALA A 78 23.10 13.81 11.36
C ALA A 78 24.28 13.26 12.17
N VAL A 79 25.35 12.79 11.51
CA VAL A 79 26.59 12.33 12.16
C VAL A 79 27.35 13.49 12.82
N ASP A 80 27.45 14.66 12.16
CA ASP A 80 28.09 15.82 12.77
C ASP A 80 27.33 16.35 14.01
N LYS A 81 25.99 16.23 14.01
CA LYS A 81 25.15 16.59 15.17
C LYS A 81 25.27 15.59 16.33
N SER A 82 25.55 14.31 16.06
CA SER A 82 25.76 13.32 17.13
C SER A 82 27.13 13.48 17.80
N GLY A 83 28.16 13.92 17.06
CA GLY A 83 29.48 14.23 17.62
C GLY A 83 29.51 15.46 18.54
N LYS A 84 28.67 16.47 18.28
CA LYS A 84 28.60 17.70 19.11
C LYS A 84 27.90 17.55 20.47
N LYS A 85 27.25 16.42 20.73
CA LYS A 85 26.57 16.16 22.02
C LYS A 85 27.45 15.44 23.05
N HIS A 86 28.71 15.16 22.73
CA HIS A 86 29.64 14.44 23.61
C HIS A 86 30.97 15.18 23.85
N SER A 87 30.96 16.52 23.81
CA SER A 87 32.09 17.36 24.26
C SER A 87 31.59 18.49 25.14
#